data_AF-A0AAN6M738-F1
#
_entry.id   AF-A0AAN6M738-F1
#
_cell.length_a   1.000
_cell.length_b   1.000
_cell.length_c   1.000
_cell.angle_alpha   90.00
_cell.angle_beta   90.00
_cell.angle_gamma   90.00
#
_symmetry.space_group_name_H-M   'P 1'
#
loop_
_entity.id
_entity.type
_entity.pdbx_description
1 polymer ?
#
loop_
_entity_poly.entity_id
_entity_poly.type
_entity_poly.pdbx_seq_one_letter_code
_entity_poly.pdbx_strand_id
1 'polypeptide(L)'
;MSVIRFEGASYSLRAAQAVFNEPLVTGSLLYILTLGPVHIRERLLRPFRNNVLATNGASRLATIVAALKAFFILGVISRINKALNRLALNGWALKRKGAPFEFGPEKKELVVITGGSSGFGYEMVKAFSKIARVVSLDVNPLPAELEKLPDVHHYHLDISNNSDLQKVCADVRTVHGDPTVLINNAGIANGRPILQTTNEATEKIFQINLIAHFALIREFLPGTTNFSLPPVLSKRKGHILSIASMLSFFPARNLVDYACTKIGALYLTEGLRAECLHVYPGGESICTTSVHPGWYSTGIIRGAEDSLAKQGIVPRDPVEVAERVVEQVVKGRSGSELGVLPTKAVALPQLPPT
;
A
#
# COMPACT_ATOMS: atom_id res chain seq x y z
N MET A 1 24.15 22.75 21.27
CA MET A 1 23.77 23.54 20.07
C MET A 1 22.70 22.75 19.35
N SER A 2 21.45 23.17 19.51
CA SER A 2 20.23 22.45 19.13
C SER A 2 20.00 22.47 17.62
N VAL A 3 20.02 21.31 16.98
CA VAL A 3 19.55 21.13 15.60
C VAL A 3 18.04 20.95 15.64
N ILE A 4 17.33 22.05 15.42
CA ILE A 4 15.86 22.13 15.40
C ILE A 4 15.36 21.93 13.96
N ARG A 5 14.56 20.87 13.78
CA ARG A 5 13.46 20.65 12.81
C ARG A 5 13.65 21.05 11.34
N PHE A 6 13.77 20.04 10.47
CA PHE A 6 13.45 20.11 9.03
C PHE A 6 12.17 19.33 8.63
N GLU A 7 11.37 18.85 9.58
CA GLU A 7 10.13 18.08 9.29
C GLU A 7 8.96 18.96 8.80
N GLY A 8 8.92 20.25 9.15
CA GLY A 8 7.80 21.14 8.77
C GLY A 8 7.78 21.56 7.29
N ALA A 9 8.93 21.61 6.64
CA ALA A 9 9.05 22.09 5.26
C ALA A 9 8.45 21.10 4.24
N SER A 10 8.63 19.79 4.46
CA SER A 10 8.11 18.75 3.55
C SER A 10 6.58 18.63 3.62
N TYR A 11 5.99 18.80 4.80
CA TYR A 11 4.54 18.79 4.98
C TYR A 11 3.87 20.02 4.34
N SER A 12 4.44 21.21 4.54
CA SER A 12 3.93 22.46 3.95
C SER A 12 4.01 22.46 2.42
N LEU A 13 5.08 21.93 1.83
CA LEU A 13 5.22 21.79 0.38
C LEU A 13 4.23 20.78 -0.21
N ARG A 14 3.99 19.64 0.45
CA ARG A 14 2.98 18.66 0.01
C ARG A 14 1.57 19.19 0.14
N ALA A 15 1.27 19.90 1.24
CA ALA A 15 -0.01 20.56 1.43
C ALA A 15 -0.24 21.63 0.36
N ALA A 16 0.78 22.45 0.06
CA ALA A 16 0.72 23.44 -1.01
C ALA A 16 0.52 22.77 -2.39
N GLN A 17 1.28 21.73 -2.72
CA GLN A 17 1.10 20.97 -3.96
C GLN A 17 -0.28 20.32 -4.07
N ALA A 18 -0.83 19.79 -2.98
CA ALA A 18 -2.17 19.22 -2.95
C ALA A 18 -3.24 20.29 -3.21
N VAL A 19 -3.08 21.49 -2.64
CA VAL A 19 -3.98 22.63 -2.85
C VAL A 19 -3.94 23.11 -4.31
N PHE A 20 -2.75 23.23 -4.91
CA PHE A 20 -2.63 23.64 -6.31
C PHE A 20 -3.04 22.55 -7.31
N ASN A 21 -3.04 21.27 -6.92
CA ASN A 21 -3.54 20.20 -7.78
C ASN A 21 -5.04 19.92 -7.60
N GLU A 22 -5.73 20.63 -6.69
CA GLU A 22 -7.18 20.49 -6.50
C GLU A 22 -7.95 21.40 -7.48
N PRO A 23 -8.75 20.84 -8.41
CA PRO A 23 -9.48 21.62 -9.41
C PRO A 23 -10.46 22.63 -8.82
N LEU A 24 -11.04 22.32 -7.65
CA LEU A 24 -11.98 23.24 -7.01
C LEU A 24 -11.28 24.50 -6.53
N VAL A 25 -10.05 24.40 -6.03
CA VAL A 25 -9.25 25.55 -5.59
C VAL A 25 -8.75 26.34 -6.79
N THR A 26 -8.07 25.67 -7.71
CA THR A 26 -7.51 26.33 -8.90
C THR A 26 -8.57 26.90 -9.82
N GLY A 27 -9.70 26.21 -10.00
CA GLY A 27 -10.84 26.66 -10.78
C GLY A 27 -11.54 27.87 -10.15
N SER A 28 -11.72 27.88 -8.82
CA SER A 28 -12.31 29.03 -8.11
C SER A 28 -11.41 30.27 -8.21
N LEU A 29 -10.10 30.11 -8.03
CA LEU A 29 -9.13 31.18 -8.19
C LEU A 29 -9.08 31.69 -9.63
N LEU A 30 -9.08 30.78 -10.60
CA LEU A 30 -9.12 31.12 -12.02
C LEU A 30 -10.39 31.92 -12.36
N TYR A 31 -11.55 31.50 -11.86
CA TYR A 31 -12.81 32.22 -12.02
C TYR A 31 -12.71 33.63 -11.43
N ILE A 32 -12.31 33.77 -10.16
CA ILE A 32 -12.20 35.07 -9.49
C ILE A 32 -11.26 36.03 -10.25
N LEU A 33 -10.13 35.53 -10.76
CA LEU A 33 -9.14 36.36 -11.45
C LEU A 33 -9.55 36.75 -12.88
N THR A 34 -10.38 35.95 -13.55
CA THR A 34 -10.74 36.17 -14.97
C THR A 34 -12.16 36.71 -15.15
N LEU A 35 -13.16 36.05 -14.57
CA LEU A 35 -14.58 36.29 -14.78
C LEU A 35 -15.32 36.75 -13.52
N GLY A 36 -14.66 36.76 -12.37
CA GLY A 36 -15.26 37.08 -11.08
C GLY A 36 -15.58 38.57 -10.90
N PRO A 37 -16.44 38.92 -9.93
CA PRO A 37 -16.78 40.30 -9.64
C PRO A 37 -15.55 41.16 -9.32
N VAL A 38 -15.49 42.36 -9.91
CA VAL A 38 -14.33 43.26 -9.81
C VAL A 38 -13.93 43.54 -8.36
N HIS A 39 -14.90 43.77 -7.47
CA HIS A 39 -14.64 44.07 -6.06
C HIS A 39 -13.99 42.88 -5.30
N ILE A 40 -14.33 41.64 -5.66
CA ILE A 40 -13.72 40.43 -5.07
C ILE A 40 -12.29 40.25 -5.59
N ARG A 41 -12.11 40.41 -6.91
CA ARG A 41 -10.80 40.33 -7.55
C ARG A 41 -9.85 41.38 -6.98
N GLU A 42 -10.30 42.62 -6.81
CA GLU A 42 -9.50 43.69 -6.23
C GLU A 42 -9.14 43.41 -4.77
N ARG A 43 -10.08 42.90 -3.96
CA ARG A 43 -9.81 42.51 -2.58
C ARG A 43 -8.77 41.39 -2.48
N LEU A 44 -8.82 40.42 -3.40
CA LEU A 44 -7.85 39.31 -3.47
C LEU A 44 -6.46 39.78 -3.91
N LEU A 45 -6.37 40.72 -4.85
CA LEU A 45 -5.11 41.22 -5.39
C LEU A 45 -4.46 42.32 -4.54
N ARG A 46 -5.22 43.02 -3.69
CA ARG A 46 -4.76 44.13 -2.85
C ARG A 46 -3.47 43.84 -2.06
N PRO A 47 -3.28 42.67 -1.42
CA PRO A 47 -2.06 42.35 -0.67
C PRO A 47 -0.82 42.21 -1.56
N PHE A 48 -1.01 41.90 -2.85
CA PHE A 48 0.06 41.59 -3.80
C PHE A 48 0.42 42.77 -4.71
N ARG A 49 -0.42 43.83 -4.75
CA ARG A 49 -0.23 45.03 -5.57
C ARG A 49 1.11 45.73 -5.32
N ASN A 50 1.52 45.85 -4.07
CA ASN A 50 2.76 46.57 -3.70
C ASN A 50 4.03 45.71 -3.75
N ASN A 51 3.90 44.41 -4.03
CA ASN A 51 5.01 43.46 -4.05
C ASN A 51 5.05 42.71 -5.39
N VAL A 52 4.38 41.55 -5.45
CA VAL A 52 4.41 40.61 -6.60
C VAL A 52 3.92 41.27 -7.89
N LEU A 53 2.97 42.21 -7.81
CA LEU A 53 2.40 42.91 -8.96
C LEU A 53 2.92 44.35 -9.12
N ALA A 54 3.90 44.78 -8.31
CA ALA A 54 4.40 46.16 -8.31
C ALA A 54 5.04 46.57 -9.64
N THR A 55 5.68 45.63 -10.34
CA THR A 55 6.27 45.82 -11.66
C THR A 55 5.67 44.84 -12.66
N ASN A 56 5.31 45.33 -13.86
CA ASN A 56 4.68 44.53 -14.93
C ASN A 56 3.44 43.73 -14.46
N GLY A 57 2.62 44.30 -13.56
CA GLY A 57 1.52 43.61 -12.89
C GLY A 57 0.52 42.92 -13.83
N ALA A 58 0.19 43.53 -14.98
CA ALA A 58 -0.68 42.91 -15.97
C ALA A 58 -0.07 41.65 -16.60
N SER A 59 1.22 41.71 -16.98
CA SER A 59 1.95 40.57 -17.54
C SER A 59 2.12 39.45 -16.50
N ARG A 60 2.50 39.79 -15.26
CA ARG A 60 2.62 38.82 -14.16
C ARG A 60 1.29 38.17 -13.81
N LEU A 61 0.19 38.94 -13.80
CA LEU A 61 -1.15 38.40 -13.58
C LEU A 61 -1.55 37.44 -14.72
N ALA A 62 -1.24 37.78 -15.98
CA ALA A 62 -1.47 36.87 -17.11
C ALA A 62 -0.68 35.57 -16.97
N THR A 63 0.58 35.63 -16.51
CA THR A 63 1.39 34.43 -16.21
C THR A 63 0.77 33.60 -15.09
N ILE A 64 0.31 34.23 -14.00
CA ILE A 64 -0.36 33.55 -12.88
C ILE A 64 -1.65 32.86 -13.37
N VAL A 65 -2.46 33.54 -14.18
CA VAL A 65 -3.67 32.97 -14.78
C VAL A 65 -3.32 31.79 -15.70
N ALA A 66 -2.28 31.90 -16.52
CA ALA A 66 -1.82 30.81 -17.38
C ALA A 66 -1.37 29.59 -16.55
N ALA A 67 -0.61 29.81 -15.47
CA ALA A 67 -0.22 28.75 -14.55
C ALA A 67 -1.43 28.10 -13.87
N LEU A 68 -2.40 28.89 -13.39
CA LEU A 68 -3.63 28.38 -12.79
C LEU A 68 -4.47 27.55 -13.77
N LYS A 69 -4.54 27.96 -15.05
CA LYS A 69 -5.17 27.14 -16.11
C LYS A 69 -4.48 25.79 -16.25
N ALA A 70 -3.14 25.78 -16.30
CA ALA A 70 -2.37 24.54 -16.41
C ALA A 70 -2.61 23.62 -15.19
N PHE A 71 -2.54 24.15 -13.97
CA PHE A 71 -2.80 23.38 -12.75
C PHE A 71 -4.26 22.89 -12.68
N PHE A 72 -5.23 23.70 -13.07
CA PHE A 72 -6.63 23.28 -13.14
C PHE A 72 -6.82 22.11 -14.12
N ILE A 73 -6.28 22.22 -15.35
CA ILE A 73 -6.35 21.16 -16.35
C ILE A 73 -5.69 19.88 -15.84
N LEU A 74 -4.47 19.98 -15.28
CA LEU A 74 -3.76 18.84 -14.72
C LEU A 74 -4.55 18.19 -13.56
N GLY A 75 -5.14 19.00 -12.69
CA GLY A 75 -5.98 18.53 -11.59
C GLY A 75 -7.24 17.81 -12.10
N VAL A 76 -7.92 18.36 -13.12
CA VAL A 76 -9.10 17.74 -13.73
C VAL A 76 -8.73 16.40 -14.36
N ILE A 77 -7.66 16.35 -15.17
CA ILE A 77 -7.14 15.12 -15.77
C ILE A 77 -6.82 14.10 -14.68
N SER A 78 -6.12 14.50 -13.62
CA SER A 78 -5.80 13.62 -12.49
C SER A 78 -7.06 13.06 -11.81
N ARG A 79 -8.09 13.88 -11.61
CA ARG A 79 -9.35 13.47 -10.97
C ARG A 79 -10.16 12.53 -11.86
N ILE A 80 -10.21 12.79 -13.16
CA ILE A 80 -10.82 11.88 -14.15
C ILE A 80 -10.05 10.55 -14.17
N ASN A 81 -8.72 10.59 -14.25
CA ASN A 81 -7.88 9.39 -14.23
C ASN A 81 -8.09 8.55 -12.96
N LYS A 82 -8.16 9.18 -11.78
CA LYS A 82 -8.47 8.49 -10.52
C LYS A 82 -9.86 7.86 -10.53
N ALA A 83 -10.86 8.54 -11.10
CA ALA A 83 -12.21 8.00 -11.23
C ALA A 83 -12.24 6.79 -12.19
N LEU A 84 -11.57 6.89 -13.34
CA LEU A 84 -11.46 5.80 -14.31
C LEU A 84 -10.70 4.60 -13.75
N ASN A 85 -9.57 4.83 -13.05
CA ASN A 85 -8.83 3.76 -12.37
C ASN A 85 -9.70 3.07 -11.32
N ARG A 86 -10.49 3.83 -10.56
CA ARG A 86 -11.42 3.26 -9.57
C ARG A 86 -12.50 2.41 -10.24
N LEU A 87 -13.05 2.86 -11.36
CA LEU A 87 -14.02 2.08 -12.14
C LEU A 87 -13.36 0.80 -12.66
N ALA A 88 -12.19 0.89 -13.29
CA ALA A 88 -11.47 -0.27 -13.80
C ALA A 88 -11.16 -1.31 -12.71
N LEU A 89 -10.72 -0.85 -11.52
CA LEU A 89 -10.45 -1.72 -10.37
C LEU A 89 -11.71 -2.40 -9.80
N ASN A 90 -12.89 -1.82 -10.02
CA ASN A 90 -14.19 -2.34 -9.58
C ASN A 90 -14.98 -3.04 -10.71
N GLY A 91 -14.33 -3.42 -11.81
CA GLY A 91 -15.03 -4.04 -12.95
C GLY A 91 -16.07 -3.11 -13.58
N TRP A 92 -15.74 -1.82 -13.68
CA TRP A 92 -16.58 -0.73 -14.19
C TRP A 92 -17.85 -0.42 -13.38
N ALA A 93 -17.92 -0.91 -12.13
CA ALA A 93 -18.99 -0.56 -11.20
C ALA A 93 -18.65 0.69 -10.36
N LEU A 94 -19.65 1.55 -10.12
CA LEU A 94 -19.52 2.76 -9.30
C LEU A 94 -19.22 2.45 -7.82
N LYS A 95 -19.70 1.30 -7.32
CA LYS A 95 -19.52 0.84 -5.94
C LYS A 95 -19.05 -0.61 -5.95
N ARG A 96 -18.31 -0.99 -4.91
CA ARG A 96 -17.97 -2.40 -4.67
C ARG A 96 -19.26 -3.20 -4.46
N LYS A 97 -19.33 -4.38 -5.05
CA LYS A 97 -20.41 -5.34 -4.85
C LYS A 97 -20.16 -6.19 -3.60
N GLY A 98 -21.23 -6.73 -3.01
CA GLY A 98 -21.14 -7.61 -1.84
C GLY A 98 -21.31 -6.92 -0.49
N ALA A 99 -21.23 -7.70 0.60
CA ALA A 99 -21.54 -7.23 1.94
C ALA A 99 -20.47 -6.26 2.47
N PRO A 100 -20.84 -5.19 3.19
CA PRO A 100 -19.88 -4.22 3.72
C PRO A 100 -18.92 -4.86 4.73
N PHE A 101 -17.72 -4.28 4.85
CA PHE A 101 -16.84 -4.57 5.97
C PHE A 101 -17.33 -3.83 7.22
N GLU A 102 -17.32 -4.51 8.35
CA GLU A 102 -17.77 -4.05 9.66
C GLU A 102 -16.58 -3.99 10.64
N PHE A 103 -15.54 -3.24 10.25
CA PHE A 103 -14.42 -2.92 11.13
C PHE A 103 -14.89 -2.02 12.27
N GLY A 104 -14.45 -2.30 13.49
CA GLY A 104 -14.85 -1.52 14.67
C GLY A 104 -14.56 -2.25 15.98
N PRO A 105 -15.03 -1.69 17.12
CA PRO A 105 -14.76 -2.24 18.45
C PRO A 105 -15.32 -3.65 18.65
N GLU A 106 -16.37 -4.03 17.93
CA GLU A 106 -16.97 -5.38 17.94
C GLU A 106 -16.15 -6.42 17.17
N LYS A 107 -15.10 -6.00 16.45
CA LYS A 107 -14.14 -6.86 15.75
C LYS A 107 -14.76 -8.01 14.93
N LYS A 108 -15.81 -7.71 14.16
CA LYS A 108 -16.51 -8.74 13.35
C LYS A 108 -15.63 -9.33 12.25
N GLU A 109 -14.71 -8.52 11.71
CA GLU A 109 -13.77 -8.94 10.68
C GLU A 109 -12.61 -9.75 11.25
N LEU A 110 -12.13 -10.72 10.47
CA LEU A 110 -10.96 -11.55 10.79
C LEU A 110 -9.87 -11.28 9.76
N VAL A 111 -8.71 -10.82 10.24
CA VAL A 111 -7.55 -10.48 9.42
C VAL A 111 -6.43 -11.49 9.68
N VAL A 112 -6.02 -12.21 8.65
CA VAL A 112 -4.84 -13.09 8.69
C VAL A 112 -3.65 -12.34 8.11
N ILE A 113 -2.53 -12.30 8.83
CA ILE A 113 -1.31 -11.60 8.45
C ILE A 113 -0.13 -12.57 8.52
N THR A 114 0.58 -12.76 7.41
CA THR A 114 1.85 -13.50 7.44
C THR A 114 3.02 -12.59 7.81
N GLY A 115 4.00 -13.09 8.54
CA GLY A 115 5.16 -12.30 8.97
C GLY A 115 4.79 -11.24 10.02
N GLY A 116 3.82 -11.53 10.89
CA GLY A 116 3.24 -10.57 11.83
C GLY A 116 4.09 -10.26 13.07
N SER A 117 5.24 -10.90 13.25
CA SER A 117 6.07 -10.74 14.45
C SER A 117 7.10 -9.61 14.33
N SER A 118 7.27 -8.98 13.17
CA SER A 118 8.23 -7.87 12.97
C SER A 118 7.86 -6.92 11.84
N GLY A 119 8.57 -5.79 11.76
CA GLY A 119 8.49 -4.84 10.64
C GLY A 119 7.06 -4.38 10.34
N PHE A 120 6.66 -4.39 9.05
CA PHE A 120 5.30 -4.03 8.66
C PHE A 120 4.24 -4.93 9.27
N GLY A 121 4.52 -6.24 9.39
CA GLY A 121 3.56 -7.19 9.93
C GLY A 121 3.21 -6.90 11.39
N TYR A 122 4.22 -6.60 12.20
CA TYR A 122 4.04 -6.16 13.58
C TYR A 122 3.14 -4.92 13.67
N GLU A 123 3.43 -3.88 12.88
CA GLU A 123 2.64 -2.65 12.89
C GLU A 123 1.21 -2.87 12.37
N MET A 124 1.04 -3.75 11.39
CA MET A 124 -0.28 -4.13 10.90
C MET A 124 -1.08 -4.92 11.95
N VAL A 125 -0.48 -5.89 12.64
CA VAL A 125 -1.15 -6.61 13.75
C VAL A 125 -1.61 -5.61 14.81
N LYS A 126 -0.71 -4.72 15.24
CA LYS A 126 -1.00 -3.66 16.20
C LYS A 126 -2.14 -2.75 15.76
N ALA A 127 -2.15 -2.32 14.51
CA ALA A 127 -3.17 -1.42 13.98
C ALA A 127 -4.54 -2.12 13.81
N PHE A 128 -4.58 -3.33 13.24
CA PHE A 128 -5.82 -4.09 13.05
C PHE A 128 -6.43 -4.59 14.36
N SER A 129 -5.62 -4.91 15.39
CA SER A 129 -6.11 -5.38 16.69
C SER A 129 -7.11 -4.43 17.36
N LYS A 130 -7.11 -3.15 16.96
CA LYS A 130 -8.03 -2.13 17.47
C LYS A 130 -9.43 -2.22 16.86
N ILE A 131 -9.58 -2.87 15.70
CA ILE A 131 -10.79 -2.83 14.87
C ILE A 131 -11.21 -4.19 14.28
N ALA A 132 -10.42 -5.24 14.48
CA ALA A 132 -10.64 -6.58 13.96
C ALA A 132 -9.98 -7.64 14.85
N ARG A 133 -10.41 -8.90 14.70
CA ARG A 133 -9.68 -10.07 15.21
C ARG A 133 -8.51 -10.33 14.28
N VAL A 134 -7.35 -10.66 14.83
CA VAL A 134 -6.11 -10.82 14.07
C VAL A 134 -5.49 -12.18 14.32
N VAL A 135 -5.12 -12.86 13.24
CA VAL A 135 -4.31 -14.07 13.27
C VAL A 135 -2.96 -13.76 12.62
N SER A 136 -1.89 -13.84 13.40
CA SER A 136 -0.51 -13.68 12.96
C SER A 136 0.12 -15.05 12.67
N LEU A 137 0.55 -15.27 11.44
CA LEU A 137 1.30 -16.45 11.00
C LEU A 137 2.78 -16.08 10.85
N ASP A 138 3.66 -16.59 11.69
CA ASP A 138 5.09 -16.25 11.64
C ASP A 138 5.93 -17.44 12.16
N VAL A 139 7.20 -17.50 11.76
CA VAL A 139 8.17 -18.46 12.31
C VAL A 139 8.72 -18.00 13.66
N ASN A 140 8.61 -16.71 13.96
CA ASN A 140 9.03 -16.12 15.23
C ASN A 140 7.83 -15.95 16.15
N PRO A 141 8.03 -16.11 17.47
CA PRO A 141 6.98 -15.79 18.43
C PRO A 141 6.53 -14.34 18.29
N LEU A 142 5.24 -14.10 18.50
CA LEU A 142 4.70 -12.76 18.51
C LEU A 142 5.28 -11.97 19.70
N PRO A 143 5.66 -10.68 19.54
CA PRO A 143 6.14 -9.89 20.66
C PRO A 143 5.12 -9.85 21.81
N ALA A 144 5.61 -9.94 23.05
CA ALA A 144 4.77 -10.10 24.25
C ALA A 144 3.72 -9.01 24.44
N GLU A 145 3.95 -7.81 23.89
CA GLU A 145 2.97 -6.72 23.92
C GLU A 145 1.78 -6.94 22.98
N LEU A 146 1.97 -7.62 21.85
CA LEU A 146 0.91 -7.98 20.91
C LEU A 146 0.20 -9.26 21.34
N GLU A 147 0.93 -10.21 21.91
CA GLU A 147 0.37 -11.47 22.42
C GLU A 147 -0.64 -11.24 23.56
N LYS A 148 -0.46 -10.18 24.35
CA LYS A 148 -1.39 -9.78 25.42
C LYS A 148 -2.63 -9.05 24.90
N LEU A 149 -2.69 -8.69 23.61
CA LEU A 149 -3.84 -7.97 23.07
C LEU A 149 -5.02 -8.94 22.90
N PRO A 150 -6.24 -8.52 23.28
CA PRO A 150 -7.42 -9.33 23.07
C PRO A 150 -7.65 -9.55 21.57
N ASP A 151 -8.10 -10.76 21.22
CA ASP A 151 -8.39 -11.19 19.85
C ASP A 151 -7.22 -11.14 18.87
N VAL A 152 -6.00 -11.14 19.41
CA VAL A 152 -4.78 -11.38 18.63
C VAL A 152 -4.32 -12.80 18.92
N HIS A 153 -4.23 -13.61 17.87
CA HIS A 153 -3.82 -15.00 17.95
C HIS A 153 -2.57 -15.21 17.11
N HIS A 154 -1.68 -16.09 17.56
CA HIS A 154 -0.45 -16.39 16.87
C HIS A 154 -0.37 -17.89 16.58
N TYR A 155 0.05 -18.21 15.34
CA TYR A 155 0.39 -19.56 14.94
C TYR A 155 1.83 -19.55 14.43
N HIS A 156 2.64 -20.46 14.99
CA HIS A 156 3.96 -20.72 14.47
C HIS A 156 3.84 -21.44 13.12
N LEU A 157 4.25 -20.79 12.03
CA LEU A 157 4.18 -21.36 10.68
C LEU A 157 5.32 -20.86 9.79
N ASP A 158 6.12 -21.78 9.27
CA ASP A 158 6.94 -21.54 8.08
C ASP A 158 6.06 -21.72 6.84
N ILE A 159 5.73 -20.61 6.19
CA ILE A 159 4.86 -20.60 5.01
C ILE A 159 5.49 -21.26 3.78
N SER A 160 6.79 -21.60 3.81
CA SER A 160 7.41 -22.42 2.77
C SER A 160 7.13 -23.92 2.92
N ASN A 161 6.63 -24.36 4.09
CA ASN A 161 6.18 -25.74 4.31
C ASN A 161 4.68 -25.88 3.99
N ASN A 162 4.36 -26.36 2.80
CA ASN A 162 2.98 -26.54 2.35
C ASN A 162 2.13 -27.45 3.25
N SER A 163 2.73 -28.49 3.84
CA SER A 163 1.98 -29.45 4.66
C SER A 163 1.53 -28.85 6.00
N ASP A 164 2.38 -28.02 6.62
CA ASP A 164 2.04 -27.32 7.85
C ASP A 164 1.13 -26.13 7.57
N LEU A 165 1.32 -25.45 6.43
CA LEU A 165 0.46 -24.36 5.98
C LEU A 165 -1.01 -24.81 5.90
N GLN A 166 -1.28 -25.94 5.25
CA GLN A 166 -2.65 -26.46 5.11
C GLN A 166 -3.30 -26.77 6.46
N LYS A 167 -2.55 -27.42 7.37
CA LYS A 167 -3.02 -27.76 8.72
C LYS A 167 -3.35 -26.49 9.52
N VAL A 168 -2.42 -25.54 9.56
CA VAL A 168 -2.61 -24.27 10.27
C VAL A 168 -3.79 -23.48 9.69
N CYS A 169 -3.95 -23.44 8.36
CA CYS A 169 -5.09 -22.76 7.73
C CYS A 169 -6.43 -23.43 8.11
N ALA A 170 -6.47 -24.77 8.18
CA ALA A 170 -7.64 -25.50 8.63
C ALA A 170 -7.96 -25.24 10.11
N ASP A 171 -6.94 -25.19 10.97
CA ASP A 171 -7.10 -24.86 12.39
C ASP A 171 -7.62 -23.44 12.58
N VAL A 172 -7.06 -22.46 11.83
CA VAL A 172 -7.53 -21.06 11.85
C VAL A 172 -9.01 -20.97 11.50
N ARG A 173 -9.45 -21.66 10.42
CA ARG A 173 -10.87 -21.69 10.03
C ARG A 173 -11.75 -22.34 11.10
N THR A 174 -11.28 -23.42 11.72
CA THR A 174 -12.03 -24.16 12.73
C THR A 174 -12.20 -23.34 14.01
N VAL A 175 -11.15 -22.65 14.45
CA VAL A 175 -11.15 -21.92 15.73
C VAL A 175 -11.71 -20.50 15.59
N HIS A 176 -11.36 -19.78 14.52
CA HIS A 176 -11.65 -18.36 14.37
C HIS A 176 -12.73 -18.06 13.31
N GLY A 177 -13.07 -19.05 12.49
CA GLY A 177 -13.95 -18.90 11.32
C GLY A 177 -13.19 -18.44 10.07
N ASP A 178 -13.94 -18.15 9.01
CA ASP A 178 -13.36 -17.73 7.74
C ASP A 178 -12.77 -16.31 7.80
N PRO A 179 -11.49 -16.13 7.40
CA PRO A 179 -10.90 -14.80 7.25
C PRO A 179 -11.64 -13.96 6.21
N THR A 180 -11.80 -12.68 6.52
CA THR A 180 -12.33 -11.68 5.57
C THR A 180 -11.22 -10.86 4.94
N VAL A 181 -10.02 -10.87 5.53
CA VAL A 181 -8.83 -10.23 4.97
C VAL A 181 -7.64 -11.18 5.09
N LEU A 182 -6.91 -11.33 3.99
CA LEU A 182 -5.62 -12.01 3.95
C LEU A 182 -4.54 -11.00 3.54
N ILE A 183 -3.51 -10.85 4.38
CA ILE A 183 -2.34 -10.02 4.11
C ILE A 183 -1.11 -10.92 3.96
N ASN A 184 -0.70 -11.11 2.70
CA ASN A 184 0.55 -11.75 2.32
C ASN A 184 1.70 -10.75 2.52
N ASN A 185 2.32 -10.78 3.70
CA ASN A 185 3.37 -9.82 4.10
C ASN A 185 4.73 -10.48 4.35
N ALA A 186 4.76 -11.72 4.83
CA ALA A 186 6.01 -12.44 5.08
C ALA A 186 6.93 -12.38 3.86
N GLY A 187 8.22 -12.14 4.12
CA GLY A 187 9.20 -12.10 3.05
C GLY A 187 10.62 -12.03 3.57
N ILE A 188 11.54 -12.45 2.70
CA ILE A 188 12.97 -12.41 2.92
C ILE A 188 13.68 -11.73 1.75
N ALA A 189 14.90 -11.25 2.01
CA ALA A 189 15.85 -10.78 1.01
C ALA A 189 17.24 -11.27 1.41
N ASN A 190 18.13 -11.51 0.44
CA ASN A 190 19.51 -11.96 0.73
C ASN A 190 20.59 -10.92 0.36
N GLY A 191 20.29 -9.93 -0.48
CA GLY A 191 21.22 -8.87 -0.83
C GLY A 191 22.46 -9.35 -1.61
N ARG A 192 22.36 -10.44 -2.38
CA ARG A 192 23.50 -11.03 -3.11
C ARG A 192 23.38 -10.88 -4.64
N PRO A 193 24.50 -10.64 -5.37
CA PRO A 193 24.53 -10.74 -6.82
C PRO A 193 24.18 -12.15 -7.30
N ILE A 194 23.59 -12.27 -8.50
CA ILE A 194 23.17 -13.56 -9.08
C ILE A 194 24.27 -14.64 -9.09
N LEU A 195 25.53 -14.25 -9.34
CA LEU A 195 26.67 -15.18 -9.37
C LEU A 195 27.11 -15.66 -7.97
N GLN A 196 26.56 -15.09 -6.90
CA GLN A 196 26.84 -15.42 -5.50
C GLN A 196 25.61 -15.94 -4.76
N THR A 197 24.45 -16.00 -5.43
CA THR A 197 23.22 -16.55 -4.88
C THR A 197 23.19 -18.05 -5.18
N THR A 198 23.00 -18.88 -4.15
CA THR A 198 22.86 -20.33 -4.35
C THR A 198 21.48 -20.68 -4.87
N ASN A 199 21.33 -21.88 -5.43
CA ASN A 199 20.02 -22.37 -5.90
C ASN A 199 19.04 -22.45 -4.73
N GLU A 200 19.47 -22.92 -3.57
CA GLU A 200 18.64 -23.07 -2.37
C GLU A 200 18.16 -21.72 -1.85
N ALA A 201 19.02 -20.70 -1.88
CA ALA A 201 18.65 -19.34 -1.51
C ALA A 201 17.60 -18.76 -2.48
N THR A 202 17.77 -19.03 -3.78
CA THR A 202 16.84 -18.62 -4.84
C THR A 202 15.49 -19.34 -4.68
N GLU A 203 15.49 -20.65 -4.48
CA GLU A 203 14.26 -21.41 -4.25
C GLU A 203 13.54 -20.91 -3.00
N LYS A 204 14.25 -20.75 -1.88
CA LYS A 204 13.67 -20.30 -0.62
C LYS A 204 13.00 -18.92 -0.73
N ILE A 205 13.65 -17.94 -1.39
CA ILE A 205 13.05 -16.61 -1.55
C ILE A 205 11.79 -16.66 -2.43
N PHE A 206 11.79 -17.46 -3.50
CA PHE A 206 10.59 -17.66 -4.32
C PHE A 206 9.48 -18.39 -3.57
N GLN A 207 9.83 -19.38 -2.75
CA GLN A 207 8.85 -20.11 -1.94
C GLN A 207 8.14 -19.18 -0.97
N ILE A 208 8.89 -18.39 -0.20
CA ILE A 208 8.33 -17.50 0.83
C ILE A 208 7.63 -16.28 0.21
N ASN A 209 8.30 -15.55 -0.69
CA ASN A 209 7.82 -14.25 -1.16
C ASN A 209 6.73 -14.34 -2.24
N LEU A 210 6.52 -15.53 -2.83
CA LEU A 210 5.62 -15.69 -3.97
C LEU A 210 4.79 -16.97 -3.92
N ILE A 211 5.40 -18.16 -3.91
CA ILE A 211 4.67 -19.43 -4.07
C ILE A 211 3.71 -19.66 -2.89
N ALA A 212 4.15 -19.37 -1.67
CA ALA A 212 3.31 -19.45 -0.47
C ALA A 212 2.04 -18.56 -0.57
N HIS A 213 2.10 -17.42 -1.27
CA HIS A 213 0.93 -16.57 -1.46
C HIS A 213 -0.15 -17.29 -2.27
N PHE A 214 0.22 -18.07 -3.29
CA PHE A 214 -0.75 -18.88 -4.04
C PHE A 214 -1.41 -19.92 -3.13
N ALA A 215 -0.65 -20.58 -2.26
CA ALA A 215 -1.19 -21.55 -1.32
C ALA A 215 -2.18 -20.90 -0.34
N LEU A 216 -1.80 -19.78 0.27
CA LEU A 216 -2.66 -19.03 1.20
C LEU A 216 -3.93 -18.49 0.53
N ILE A 217 -3.83 -18.01 -0.71
CA ILE A 217 -4.99 -17.60 -1.49
C ILE A 217 -5.91 -18.80 -1.73
N ARG A 218 -5.38 -19.97 -2.11
CA ARG A 218 -6.22 -21.18 -2.27
C ARG A 218 -6.90 -21.60 -0.96
N GLU A 219 -6.20 -21.48 0.17
CA GLU A 219 -6.72 -21.83 1.49
C GLU A 219 -7.78 -20.87 2.01
N PHE A 220 -7.67 -19.56 1.75
CA PHE A 220 -8.59 -18.55 2.29
C PHE A 220 -9.55 -17.93 1.28
N LEU A 221 -9.37 -18.18 -0.02
CA LEU A 221 -10.34 -17.90 -1.09
C LEU A 221 -11.09 -19.14 -1.63
N PRO A 222 -11.15 -20.33 -0.99
CA PRO A 222 -11.58 -21.53 -1.68
C PRO A 222 -13.05 -21.41 -2.03
N GLY A 223 -13.35 -21.25 -3.33
CA GLY A 223 -14.68 -21.21 -3.91
C GLY A 223 -14.78 -21.81 -5.30
N THR A 224 -13.80 -22.59 -5.68
CA THR A 224 -13.59 -23.02 -7.08
C THR A 224 -13.47 -24.52 -7.24
N THR A 225 -13.48 -25.30 -6.15
CA THR A 225 -13.33 -26.77 -6.23
C THR A 225 -14.64 -27.53 -6.14
N ASN A 226 -15.74 -26.90 -5.69
CA ASN A 226 -17.09 -27.49 -5.69
C ASN A 226 -18.09 -26.39 -6.04
N PHE A 227 -19.05 -26.66 -6.94
CA PHE A 227 -20.09 -25.74 -7.46
C PHE A 227 -21.02 -25.12 -6.38
N SER A 228 -20.71 -25.25 -5.09
CA SER A 228 -21.35 -24.54 -4.00
C SER A 228 -20.50 -23.32 -3.61
N LEU A 229 -21.08 -22.13 -3.64
CA LEU A 229 -20.40 -20.89 -3.23
C LEU A 229 -19.86 -21.04 -1.80
N PRO A 230 -18.56 -20.81 -1.55
CA PRO A 230 -17.95 -20.97 -0.23
C PRO A 230 -18.37 -19.87 0.74
N PRO A 231 -18.11 -19.99 2.06
CA PRO A 231 -18.50 -18.99 3.05
C PRO A 231 -18.10 -17.55 2.73
N VAL A 232 -16.86 -17.30 2.26
CA VAL A 232 -16.35 -15.95 1.89
C VAL A 232 -17.11 -15.37 0.68
N LEU A 233 -17.32 -16.16 -0.37
CA LEU A 233 -18.12 -15.74 -1.53
C LEU A 233 -19.63 -15.78 -1.25
N SER A 234 -20.07 -16.57 -0.27
CA SER A 234 -21.47 -16.63 0.20
C SER A 234 -21.83 -15.38 0.98
N LYS A 235 -20.89 -14.88 1.81
CA LYS A 235 -20.95 -13.56 2.44
C LYS A 235 -20.67 -12.43 1.45
N ARG A 236 -20.18 -12.75 0.24
CA ARG A 236 -19.77 -11.80 -0.81
C ARG A 236 -18.86 -10.71 -0.23
N LYS A 237 -17.79 -11.10 0.46
CA LYS A 237 -16.87 -10.16 1.12
C LYS A 237 -15.50 -10.77 1.32
N GLY A 238 -14.45 -10.13 0.81
CA GLY A 238 -13.07 -10.51 1.10
C GLY A 238 -12.07 -9.45 0.61
N HIS A 239 -10.88 -9.41 1.18
CA HIS A 239 -9.78 -8.55 0.72
C HIS A 239 -8.45 -9.30 0.78
N ILE A 240 -7.81 -9.48 -0.37
CA ILE A 240 -6.49 -10.11 -0.47
C ILE A 240 -5.46 -9.02 -0.77
N LEU A 241 -4.45 -8.91 0.08
CA LEU A 241 -3.42 -7.88 -0.02
C LEU A 241 -2.03 -8.52 -0.05
N SER A 242 -1.18 -8.04 -0.96
CA SER A 242 0.20 -8.48 -1.08
C SER A 242 1.17 -7.32 -0.82
N ILE A 243 2.10 -7.50 0.12
CA ILE A 243 3.23 -6.59 0.31
C ILE A 243 4.31 -6.92 -0.72
N ALA A 244 4.27 -6.18 -1.82
CA ALA A 244 5.25 -6.20 -2.88
C ALA A 244 6.44 -5.30 -2.53
N SER A 245 6.93 -4.50 -3.47
CA SER A 245 7.99 -3.52 -3.25
C SER A 245 7.97 -2.47 -4.36
N MET A 246 8.61 -1.32 -4.13
CA MET A 246 9.00 -0.44 -5.23
C MET A 246 9.87 -1.15 -6.29
N LEU A 247 10.60 -2.20 -5.89
CA LEU A 247 11.40 -3.05 -6.79
C LEU A 247 10.56 -3.92 -7.74
N SER A 248 9.23 -3.88 -7.65
CA SER A 248 8.36 -4.39 -8.73
C SER A 248 8.48 -3.56 -10.01
N PHE A 249 8.93 -2.30 -9.93
CA PHE A 249 8.93 -1.36 -11.07
C PHE A 249 10.33 -1.00 -11.57
N PHE A 250 11.37 -1.23 -10.78
CA PHE A 250 12.74 -0.98 -11.19
C PHE A 250 13.70 -1.97 -10.54
N PRO A 251 14.74 -2.40 -11.28
CA PRO A 251 15.71 -3.36 -10.77
C PRO A 251 16.69 -2.69 -9.80
N ALA A 252 17.03 -3.37 -8.71
CA ALA A 252 18.15 -3.02 -7.86
C ALA A 252 19.26 -4.08 -7.98
N ARG A 253 20.52 -3.63 -7.91
CA ARG A 253 21.68 -4.52 -7.86
C ARG A 253 21.58 -5.41 -6.60
N ASN A 254 22.08 -6.63 -6.70
CA ASN A 254 22.11 -7.62 -5.61
C ASN A 254 20.71 -8.04 -5.08
N LEU A 255 19.65 -7.72 -5.82
CA LEU A 255 18.26 -7.97 -5.43
C LEU A 255 17.46 -8.53 -6.60
N VAL A 256 18.12 -9.26 -7.52
CA VAL A 256 17.49 -9.74 -8.76
C VAL A 256 16.38 -10.74 -8.44
N ASP A 257 16.68 -11.74 -7.62
CA ASP A 257 15.71 -12.73 -7.16
C ASP A 257 14.57 -12.10 -6.34
N TYR A 258 14.90 -11.21 -5.40
CA TYR A 258 13.92 -10.46 -4.62
C TYR A 258 12.99 -9.65 -5.55
N ALA A 259 13.54 -8.88 -6.49
CA ALA A 259 12.77 -8.09 -7.44
C ALA A 259 11.86 -8.99 -8.30
N CYS A 260 12.36 -10.14 -8.78
CA CYS A 260 11.55 -11.15 -9.47
C CYS A 260 10.37 -11.64 -8.61
N THR A 261 10.57 -11.90 -7.32
CA THR A 261 9.45 -12.28 -6.44
C THR A 261 8.46 -11.15 -6.22
N LYS A 262 8.92 -9.90 -6.12
CA LYS A 262 8.05 -8.72 -5.86
C LYS A 262 7.27 -8.26 -7.09
N ILE A 263 7.82 -8.39 -8.30
CA ILE A 263 7.02 -8.24 -9.52
C ILE A 263 6.04 -9.41 -9.68
N GLY A 264 6.44 -10.64 -9.32
CA GLY A 264 5.53 -11.79 -9.24
C GLY A 264 4.35 -11.55 -8.30
N ALA A 265 4.58 -10.98 -7.11
CA ALA A 265 3.51 -10.66 -6.16
C ALA A 265 2.55 -9.57 -6.67
N LEU A 266 3.04 -8.61 -7.46
CA LEU A 266 2.22 -7.63 -8.18
C LEU A 266 1.30 -8.34 -9.17
N TYR A 267 1.87 -9.15 -10.07
CA TYR A 267 1.10 -9.86 -11.08
C TYR A 267 0.15 -10.90 -10.50
N LEU A 268 0.51 -11.56 -9.39
CA LEU A 268 -0.40 -12.42 -8.64
C LEU A 268 -1.65 -11.63 -8.21
N THR A 269 -1.46 -10.42 -7.69
CA THR A 269 -2.56 -9.56 -7.22
C THR A 269 -3.44 -9.07 -8.37
N GLU A 270 -2.84 -8.64 -9.49
CA GLU A 270 -3.58 -8.18 -10.66
C GLU A 270 -4.25 -9.31 -11.44
N GLY A 271 -3.57 -10.44 -11.59
CA GLY A 271 -4.10 -11.66 -12.20
C GLY A 271 -5.27 -12.21 -11.40
N LEU A 272 -5.11 -12.32 -10.07
CA LEU A 272 -6.20 -12.75 -9.19
C LEU A 272 -7.42 -11.82 -9.29
N ARG A 273 -7.20 -10.51 -9.45
CA ARG A 273 -8.30 -9.56 -9.68
C ARG A 273 -9.05 -9.87 -10.96
N ALA A 274 -8.34 -10.15 -12.04
CA ALA A 274 -8.95 -10.51 -13.31
C ALA A 274 -9.75 -11.82 -13.19
N GLU A 275 -9.21 -12.83 -12.51
CA GLU A 275 -9.92 -14.08 -12.22
C GLU A 275 -11.17 -13.83 -11.36
N CYS A 276 -11.07 -13.01 -10.32
CA CYS A 276 -12.22 -12.64 -9.48
C CYS A 276 -13.32 -11.92 -10.27
N LEU A 277 -12.95 -11.04 -11.20
CA LEU A 277 -13.93 -10.27 -11.99
C LEU A 277 -14.55 -11.06 -13.15
N HIS A 278 -13.83 -12.05 -13.69
CA HIS A 278 -14.21 -12.66 -14.98
C HIS A 278 -14.39 -14.18 -14.93
N VAL A 279 -13.85 -14.86 -13.91
CA VAL A 279 -13.88 -16.32 -13.81
C VAL A 279 -14.75 -16.78 -12.64
N TYR A 280 -14.67 -16.12 -11.49
CA TYR A 280 -15.32 -16.58 -10.26
C TYR A 280 -16.68 -15.93 -10.01
N PRO A 281 -17.80 -16.70 -9.96
CA PRO A 281 -19.10 -16.15 -9.58
C PRO A 281 -19.06 -15.50 -8.20
N GLY A 282 -19.45 -14.22 -8.10
CA GLY A 282 -19.37 -13.46 -6.85
C GLY A 282 -17.97 -12.93 -6.50
N GLY A 283 -16.96 -13.21 -7.33
CA GLY A 283 -15.59 -12.73 -7.14
C GLY A 283 -15.45 -11.21 -7.25
N GLU A 284 -16.40 -10.53 -7.90
CA GLU A 284 -16.56 -9.06 -7.90
C GLU A 284 -16.68 -8.41 -6.51
N SER A 285 -16.92 -9.21 -5.47
CA SER A 285 -17.00 -8.78 -4.08
C SER A 285 -15.68 -8.85 -3.33
N ILE A 286 -14.67 -9.49 -3.94
CA ILE A 286 -13.32 -9.65 -3.43
C ILE A 286 -12.47 -8.46 -3.88
N CYS A 287 -11.89 -7.77 -2.92
CA CYS A 287 -10.91 -6.73 -3.17
C CYS A 287 -9.51 -7.34 -3.28
N THR A 288 -8.69 -6.77 -4.15
CA THR A 288 -7.27 -7.10 -4.23
C THR A 288 -6.42 -5.85 -4.12
N THR A 289 -5.34 -5.91 -3.36
CA THR A 289 -4.43 -4.76 -3.20
C THR A 289 -2.98 -5.16 -3.25
N SER A 290 -2.19 -4.43 -4.03
CA SER A 290 -0.74 -4.54 -4.01
C SER A 290 -0.17 -3.31 -3.30
N VAL A 291 0.74 -3.52 -2.37
CA VAL A 291 1.42 -2.43 -1.66
C VAL A 291 2.88 -2.47 -2.05
N HIS A 292 3.46 -1.31 -2.38
CA HIS A 292 4.81 -1.21 -2.92
C HIS A 292 5.68 -0.30 -2.04
N PRO A 293 6.10 -0.76 -0.84
CA PRO A 293 6.95 0.04 0.03
C PRO A 293 8.30 0.37 -0.61
N GLY A 294 8.82 1.57 -0.31
CA GLY A 294 10.20 1.94 -0.54
C GLY A 294 11.12 1.53 0.62
N TRP A 295 12.06 2.39 1.00
CA TRP A 295 12.97 2.14 2.12
C TRP A 295 12.31 2.42 3.47
N TYR A 296 12.22 1.38 4.32
CA TYR A 296 11.65 1.45 5.66
C TYR A 296 12.51 0.64 6.64
N SER A 297 12.54 1.09 7.89
CA SER A 297 13.26 0.48 9.01
C SER A 297 12.64 -0.87 9.40
N THR A 298 13.01 -1.92 8.67
CA THR A 298 12.50 -3.29 8.84
C THR A 298 13.64 -4.30 8.78
N GLY A 299 13.38 -5.56 9.16
CA GLY A 299 14.38 -6.62 9.10
C GLY A 299 14.97 -6.87 7.70
N ILE A 300 14.27 -6.49 6.63
CA ILE A 300 14.74 -6.64 5.24
C ILE A 300 15.98 -5.79 4.94
N ILE A 301 16.13 -4.62 5.58
CA ILE A 301 17.27 -3.73 5.34
C ILE A 301 18.38 -3.91 6.39
N ARG A 302 18.23 -4.87 7.31
CA ARG A 302 19.20 -5.11 8.37
C ARG A 302 20.57 -5.41 7.77
N GLY A 303 21.58 -4.68 8.22
CA GLY A 303 22.94 -4.73 7.70
C GLY A 303 23.23 -3.70 6.61
N ALA A 304 22.20 -3.16 5.93
CA ALA A 304 22.37 -2.20 4.84
C ALA A 304 22.26 -0.73 5.24
N GLU A 305 22.05 -0.44 6.52
CA GLU A 305 21.81 0.90 7.03
C GLU A 305 22.94 1.87 6.67
N ASP A 306 24.20 1.45 6.83
CA ASP A 306 25.38 2.27 6.50
C ASP A 306 25.48 2.57 5.00
N SER A 307 25.15 1.59 4.16
CA SER A 307 25.15 1.73 2.71
C SER A 307 24.05 2.69 2.25
N LEU A 308 22.86 2.58 2.85
CA LEU A 308 21.74 3.49 2.63
C LEU A 308 22.09 4.92 3.06
N ALA A 309 22.68 5.08 4.24
CA ALA A 309 23.09 6.37 4.78
C ALA A 309 24.13 7.07 3.89
N LYS A 310 25.13 6.34 3.37
CA LYS A 310 26.13 6.86 2.41
C LYS A 310 25.51 7.39 1.13
N GLN A 311 24.32 6.92 0.77
CA GLN A 311 23.57 7.36 -0.41
C GLN A 311 22.53 8.45 -0.10
N GLY A 312 22.52 8.95 1.14
CA GLY A 312 21.54 9.94 1.59
C GLY A 312 20.12 9.38 1.70
N ILE A 313 19.97 8.06 1.81
CA ILE A 313 18.68 7.40 2.00
C ILE A 313 18.47 7.21 3.50
N VAL A 314 17.41 7.85 4.02
CA VAL A 314 16.93 7.65 5.39
C VAL A 314 15.70 6.76 5.33
N PRO A 315 15.77 5.53 5.86
CA PRO A 315 14.60 4.65 5.94
C PRO A 315 13.48 5.29 6.77
N ARG A 316 12.24 5.13 6.31
CA ARG A 316 11.05 5.63 7.02
C ARG A 316 10.52 4.65 8.04
N ASP A 317 9.60 5.13 8.87
CA ASP A 317 8.94 4.32 9.89
C ASP A 317 7.93 3.33 9.26
N PRO A 318 7.98 2.03 9.58
CA PRO A 318 7.02 1.03 9.09
C PRO A 318 5.56 1.33 9.43
N VAL A 319 5.27 2.13 10.47
CA VAL A 319 3.91 2.55 10.83
C VAL A 319 3.18 3.20 9.65
N GLU A 320 3.87 4.00 8.83
CA GLU A 320 3.26 4.63 7.65
C GLU A 320 2.67 3.62 6.65
N VAL A 321 3.28 2.43 6.53
CA VAL A 321 2.78 1.38 5.64
C VAL A 321 1.57 0.71 6.26
N ALA A 322 1.63 0.40 7.55
CA ALA A 322 0.52 -0.21 8.27
C ALA A 322 -0.73 0.69 8.25
N GLU A 323 -0.58 2.00 8.48
CA GLU A 323 -1.69 2.95 8.41
C GLU A 323 -2.34 2.99 7.02
N ARG A 324 -1.54 3.03 5.95
CA ARG A 324 -2.06 2.99 4.57
C ARG A 324 -2.76 1.67 4.25
N VAL A 325 -2.21 0.55 4.72
CA VAL A 325 -2.82 -0.78 4.56
C VAL A 325 -4.19 -0.82 5.26
N VAL A 326 -4.25 -0.39 6.53
CA VAL A 326 -5.51 -0.34 7.28
C VAL A 326 -6.51 0.57 6.59
N GLU A 327 -6.11 1.77 6.17
CA GLU A 327 -6.98 2.70 5.46
C GLU A 327 -7.55 2.09 4.17
N GLN A 328 -6.71 1.41 3.38
CA GLN A 328 -7.11 0.79 2.13
C GLN A 328 -8.05 -0.40 2.34
N VAL A 329 -7.79 -1.23 3.34
CA VAL A 329 -8.65 -2.36 3.72
C VAL A 329 -10.00 -1.88 4.28
N VAL A 330 -10.00 -0.89 5.18
CA VAL A 330 -11.22 -0.31 5.76
C VAL A 330 -12.09 0.38 4.70
N LYS A 331 -11.47 1.02 3.69
CA LYS A 331 -12.21 1.56 2.54
C LYS A 331 -12.93 0.48 1.73
N GLY A 332 -12.50 -0.79 1.85
CA GLY A 332 -13.04 -1.92 1.11
C GLY A 332 -12.94 -1.72 -0.39
N ARG A 333 -11.74 -1.42 -0.89
CA ARG A 333 -11.47 -1.15 -2.32
C ARG A 333 -10.24 -1.90 -2.78
N SER A 334 -10.28 -2.35 -4.04
CA SER A 334 -9.07 -2.78 -4.73
C SER A 334 -8.16 -1.58 -5.04
N GLY A 335 -6.87 -1.82 -5.22
CA GLY A 335 -5.93 -0.73 -5.51
C GLY A 335 -4.47 -1.14 -5.51
N SER A 336 -3.61 -0.18 -5.87
CA SER A 336 -2.17 -0.31 -5.75
C SER A 336 -1.67 0.87 -4.93
N GLU A 337 -1.17 0.58 -3.73
CA GLU A 337 -0.63 1.60 -2.83
C GLU A 337 0.87 1.71 -3.05
N LEU A 338 1.30 2.76 -3.73
CA LEU A 338 2.70 3.05 -3.92
C LEU A 338 3.25 3.70 -2.65
N GLY A 339 4.18 3.03 -1.97
CA GLY A 339 5.00 3.68 -0.94
C GLY A 339 5.78 4.81 -1.59
N VAL A 340 5.86 5.96 -0.90
CA VAL A 340 6.51 7.18 -1.47
C VAL A 340 7.88 6.83 -2.06
N LEU A 341 8.01 6.98 -3.38
CA LEU A 341 9.27 6.82 -4.08
C LEU A 341 10.25 7.91 -3.61
N PRO A 342 11.55 7.62 -3.46
CA PRO A 342 12.52 8.67 -3.22
C PRO A 342 12.39 9.74 -4.32
N THR A 343 12.27 11.01 -3.92
CA THR A 343 12.08 12.16 -4.81
C THR A 343 13.29 12.48 -5.69
N LYS A 344 14.41 11.77 -5.49
CA LYS A 344 15.59 11.82 -6.34
C LYS A 344 15.79 10.43 -6.92
N ALA A 345 16.11 10.36 -8.20
CA ALA A 345 16.66 9.15 -8.84
C ALA A 345 18.04 8.87 -8.23
N VAL A 346 18.05 8.33 -7.01
CA VAL A 346 19.27 7.86 -6.35
C VAL A 346 19.53 6.47 -6.91
N ALA A 347 20.74 6.24 -7.43
CA ALA A 347 21.19 4.92 -7.83
C ALA A 347 20.92 3.93 -6.69
N LEU A 348 20.23 2.84 -6.98
CA LEU A 348 19.67 2.00 -5.92
C LEU A 348 20.76 1.41 -5.01
N PRO A 349 20.53 1.42 -3.69
CA PRO A 349 21.50 1.05 -2.66
C PRO A 349 21.93 -0.41 -2.73
N GLN A 350 23.18 -0.63 -2.31
CA GLN A 350 23.75 -1.94 -2.12
C GLN A 350 23.31 -2.45 -0.75
N LEU A 351 22.54 -3.54 -0.69
CA LEU A 351 22.51 -4.33 0.54
C LEU A 351 23.85 -5.08 0.64
N PRO A 352 24.53 -5.07 1.80
CA PRO A 352 25.68 -5.92 2.01
C PRO A 352 25.22 -7.38 2.06
N PRO A 353 26.11 -8.32 1.70
CA PRO A 353 25.81 -9.74 1.84
C PRO A 353 25.61 -10.08 3.33
N THR A 354 24.48 -10.70 3.67
CA THR A 354 24.21 -11.29 5.00
C THR A 354 24.97 -12.58 5.20
#